data_AF-A0A6P7WJS7-F1
#
_entry.id   AF-A0A6P7WJS7-F1
#
_cell.length_a   1.000
_cell.length_b   1.000
_cell.length_c   1.000
_cell.angle_alpha   90.00
_cell.angle_beta   90.00
_cell.angle_gamma   90.00
#
_symmetry.space_group_name_H-M   'P 1'
#
loop_
_entity.id
_entity.type
_entity.pdbx_description
1 polymer ?
#
loop_
_entity_poly.entity_id
_entity_poly.type
_entity_poly.pdbx_seq_one_letter_code
_entity_poly.pdbx_strand_id
1 'polypeptide(L)'
;MMAMSMAALAGLRPTAGIAVRHFSCGIIYCAGKNWRVSHGFAPSDSEYGPLTDLPDWSFADGRPGIPWKGQVRRKEQREQFARRVVMLNKEMAHGIRVWEEAQHQTIAQQEETRRHRLKEKGAILRRKDKE
;
A
#
# COMPACT_ATOMS: atom_id res chain seq x y z
N MET A 1 55.78 7.52 67.48
CA MET A 1 56.54 8.00 66.31
C MET A 1 55.54 8.29 65.20
N MET A 2 55.48 9.56 64.78
CA MET A 2 54.52 10.05 63.79
C MET A 2 54.81 9.43 62.42
N ALA A 3 53.83 8.72 61.85
CA ALA A 3 53.88 8.27 60.46
C ALA A 3 53.52 9.44 59.55
N MET A 4 54.44 9.75 58.64
CA MET A 4 54.37 10.86 57.69
C MET A 4 53.33 10.59 56.60
N SER A 5 52.55 11.64 56.34
CA SER A 5 51.60 11.80 55.23
C SER A 5 52.27 11.59 53.88
N MET A 6 51.71 10.69 53.05
CA MET A 6 52.05 10.54 51.63
C MET A 6 50.84 10.98 50.81
N ALA A 7 50.94 12.15 50.19
CA ALA A 7 49.96 12.66 49.22
C ALA A 7 50.11 11.88 47.91
N ALA A 8 49.08 11.14 47.52
CA ALA A 8 49.00 10.50 46.21
C ALA A 8 48.59 11.53 45.14
N LEU A 9 49.51 11.82 44.23
CA LEU A 9 49.25 12.59 43.00
C LEU A 9 48.36 11.75 42.07
N ALA A 10 47.06 12.07 42.05
CA ALA A 10 46.13 11.56 41.04
C ALA A 10 46.42 12.26 39.69
N GLY A 11 47.13 11.57 38.81
CA GLY A 11 47.28 12.01 37.42
C GLY A 11 45.95 11.96 36.69
N LEU A 12 45.34 13.13 36.42
CA LEU A 12 44.29 13.24 35.41
C LEU A 12 44.92 12.98 34.04
N ARG A 13 44.67 11.79 33.47
CA ARG A 13 44.79 11.57 32.03
C ARG A 13 43.57 12.20 31.36
N PRO A 14 43.71 13.22 30.50
CA PRO A 14 42.63 13.59 29.60
C PRO A 14 42.54 12.48 28.54
N THR A 15 41.55 11.61 28.66
CA THR A 15 41.11 10.84 27.50
C THR A 15 40.50 11.84 26.53
N ALA A 16 41.28 12.24 25.53
CA ALA A 16 40.75 12.91 24.35
C ALA A 16 39.81 11.90 23.67
N GLY A 17 38.55 11.88 24.10
CA GLY A 17 37.49 11.20 23.39
C GLY A 17 37.38 11.86 22.03
N ILE A 18 37.80 11.13 20.99
CA ILE A 18 37.49 11.50 19.62
C ILE A 18 35.97 11.49 19.53
N ALA A 19 35.35 12.66 19.62
CA ALA A 19 33.93 12.83 19.38
C ALA A 19 33.70 12.59 17.89
N VAL A 20 33.49 11.32 17.50
CA VAL A 20 33.00 10.97 16.18
C VAL A 20 31.61 11.58 16.07
N ARG A 21 31.50 12.71 15.39
CA ARG A 21 30.20 13.29 15.05
C ARG A 21 29.56 12.37 14.02
N HIS A 22 28.68 11.50 14.49
CA HIS A 22 27.83 10.69 13.64
C HIS A 22 26.89 11.66 12.90
N PHE A 23 27.22 12.00 11.65
CA PHE A 23 26.28 12.71 10.80
C PHE A 23 25.11 11.78 10.50
N SER A 24 23.94 12.09 11.01
CA SER A 24 22.69 11.41 10.65
C SER A 24 22.33 11.76 9.21
N CYS A 25 22.70 10.88 8.26
CA CYS A 25 22.31 11.01 6.85
C CYS A 25 20.79 10.88 6.61
N GLY A 26 20.01 10.50 7.64
CA GLY A 26 18.57 10.23 7.48
C GLY A 26 17.69 11.48 7.41
N ILE A 27 18.09 12.60 8.03
CA ILE A 27 17.21 13.77 8.15
C ILE A 27 17.13 14.56 6.83
N ILE A 28 18.23 14.64 6.07
CA ILE A 28 18.27 15.41 4.80
C ILE A 28 17.47 14.69 3.70
N TYR A 29 17.45 13.35 3.69
CA TYR A 29 16.70 12.56 2.71
C TYR A 29 15.17 12.80 2.78
N CYS A 30 14.68 13.24 3.93
CA CYS A 30 13.27 13.54 4.15
C CYS A 30 12.89 15.01 3.90
N ALA A 31 13.86 15.87 3.54
CA ALA A 31 13.60 17.28 3.29
C ALA A 31 12.61 17.47 2.13
N GLY A 32 11.49 18.15 2.39
CA GLY A 32 10.46 18.42 1.38
C GLY A 32 9.56 17.24 1.01
N LYS A 33 9.72 16.05 1.63
CA LYS A 33 8.87 14.87 1.33
C LYS A 33 7.38 15.17 1.45
N ASN A 34 6.95 15.82 2.53
CA ASN A 34 5.53 16.13 2.75
C ASN A 34 4.96 17.05 1.66
N TRP A 35 5.74 18.05 1.23
CA TRP A 35 5.36 18.94 0.14
C TRP A 35 5.27 18.18 -1.18
N ARG A 36 6.23 17.30 -1.49
CA ARG A 36 6.18 16.47 -2.71
C ARG A 36 4.94 15.59 -2.75
N VAL A 37 4.67 14.87 -1.66
CA VAL A 37 3.50 13.99 -1.55
C VAL A 37 2.20 14.80 -1.64
N SER A 38 2.12 15.98 -1.01
CA SER A 38 0.93 16.84 -1.11
C SER A 38 0.67 17.37 -2.52
N HIS A 39 1.69 17.39 -3.38
CA HIS A 39 1.60 17.77 -4.78
C HIS A 39 1.55 16.57 -5.74
N GLY A 40 1.41 15.35 -5.21
CA GLY A 40 1.31 14.12 -6.03
C GLY A 40 2.64 13.66 -6.65
N PHE A 41 3.77 14.15 -6.16
CA PHE A 41 5.10 13.66 -6.56
C PHE A 41 5.55 12.47 -5.72
N ALA A 42 6.61 11.82 -6.20
CA ALA A 42 7.30 10.79 -5.46
C ALA A 42 7.83 11.33 -4.10
N PRO A 43 7.72 10.55 -3.01
CA PRO A 43 8.33 10.88 -1.73
C PRO A 43 9.83 11.18 -1.81
N SER A 44 10.53 10.51 -2.74
CA SER A 44 11.94 10.71 -3.02
C SER A 44 12.19 10.94 -4.51
N ASP A 45 13.26 11.65 -4.84
CA ASP A 45 13.59 12.05 -6.22
C ASP A 45 14.09 10.88 -7.11
N SER A 46 14.24 9.67 -6.55
CA SER A 46 14.81 8.49 -7.23
C SER A 46 13.81 7.36 -7.48
N GLU A 47 12.56 7.48 -7.03
CA GLU A 47 11.55 6.41 -7.17
C GLU A 47 10.95 6.36 -8.58
N TYR A 48 10.28 7.45 -8.95
CA TYR A 48 9.65 7.63 -10.25
C TYR A 48 9.64 9.11 -10.61
N GLY A 49 9.65 9.39 -11.91
CA GLY A 49 9.66 10.76 -12.42
C GLY A 49 10.64 10.93 -13.56
N PRO A 50 10.66 12.13 -14.17
CA PRO A 50 11.51 12.42 -15.33
C PRO A 50 12.99 12.19 -15.01
N LEU A 51 13.45 12.57 -13.82
CA LEU A 51 14.84 12.41 -13.40
C LEU A 51 15.31 10.94 -13.36
N THR A 52 14.40 9.98 -13.14
CA THR A 52 14.77 8.55 -13.01
C THR A 52 14.34 7.70 -14.20
N ASP A 53 13.30 8.10 -14.93
CA ASP A 53 12.70 7.28 -15.99
C ASP A 53 13.17 7.71 -17.40
N LEU A 54 13.70 8.93 -17.56
CA LEU A 54 14.32 9.40 -18.80
C LEU A 54 15.75 8.85 -18.94
N PRO A 55 16.24 8.66 -20.18
CA PRO A 55 17.62 8.28 -20.42
C PRO A 55 18.55 9.48 -20.19
N ASP A 56 19.61 9.29 -19.40
CA ASP A 56 20.59 10.34 -19.10
C ASP A 56 21.44 10.75 -20.32
N TRP A 57 21.45 9.95 -21.40
CA TRP A 57 22.19 10.23 -22.63
C TRP A 57 21.54 9.58 -23.85
N SER A 58 21.89 10.09 -25.03
CA SER A 58 21.51 9.53 -26.33
C SER A 58 22.69 9.62 -27.30
N PHE A 59 22.66 8.87 -28.40
CA PHE A 59 23.68 8.97 -29.44
C PHE A 59 23.55 10.31 -30.17
N ALA A 60 24.66 10.88 -30.65
CA ALA A 60 24.65 12.14 -31.41
C ALA A 60 23.76 12.08 -32.66
N ASP A 61 23.61 10.90 -33.26
CA ASP A 61 22.73 10.64 -34.40
C ASP A 61 21.23 10.69 -34.05
N GLY A 62 20.88 10.86 -32.76
CA GLY A 62 19.50 10.84 -32.26
C GLY A 62 18.95 9.44 -31.97
N ARG A 63 19.77 8.39 -32.08
CA ARG A 63 19.35 7.04 -31.67
C ARG A 63 19.17 7.00 -30.14
N PRO A 64 18.13 6.33 -29.62
CA PRO A 64 17.94 6.23 -28.18
C PRO A 64 19.08 5.43 -27.55
N GLY A 65 19.44 5.82 -26.32
CA GLY A 65 20.39 5.05 -25.51
C GLY A 65 19.87 3.64 -25.22
N ILE A 66 20.78 2.72 -24.96
CA ILE A 66 20.44 1.35 -24.56
C ILE A 66 19.73 1.42 -23.20
N PRO A 67 18.59 0.73 -23.00
CA PRO A 67 17.87 0.77 -21.73
C PRO A 67 18.66 0.10 -20.61
N TRP A 68 18.62 0.70 -19.42
CA TRP A 68 19.41 0.22 -18.29
C TRP A 68 18.70 -0.91 -17.55
N LYS A 69 19.47 -1.80 -16.93
CA LYS A 69 18.93 -2.95 -16.18
C LYS A 69 17.86 -2.53 -15.15
N GLY A 70 18.09 -1.43 -14.45
CA GLY A 70 17.15 -0.89 -13.47
C GLY A 70 15.85 -0.37 -14.08
N GLN A 71 15.90 0.23 -15.26
CA GLN A 71 14.71 0.71 -15.97
C GLN A 71 13.88 -0.46 -16.51
N VAL A 72 14.53 -1.47 -17.09
CA VAL A 72 13.87 -2.71 -17.55
C VAL A 72 13.20 -3.41 -16.38
N ARG A 73 13.90 -3.61 -15.27
CA ARG A 73 13.35 -4.23 -14.06
C ARG A 73 12.13 -3.46 -13.52
N ARG A 74 12.20 -2.12 -13.45
CA ARG A 74 11.08 -1.30 -12.97
C ARG A 74 9.86 -1.40 -13.90
N LYS A 75 10.06 -1.43 -15.23
CA LYS A 75 8.97 -1.63 -16.20
C LYS A 75 8.29 -2.99 -16.01
N GLU A 76 9.06 -4.06 -15.91
CA GLU A 76 8.56 -5.41 -15.67
C GLU A 76 7.76 -5.49 -14.37
N GLN A 77 8.27 -4.92 -13.28
CA GLN A 77 7.57 -4.87 -11.98
C GLN A 77 6.25 -4.10 -12.07
N ARG A 78 6.23 -2.95 -12.76
CA ARG A 78 5.02 -2.15 -12.97
C ARG A 78 3.99 -2.92 -13.80
N GLU A 79 4.43 -3.67 -14.81
CA GLU A 79 3.56 -4.52 -15.62
C GLU A 79 2.95 -5.67 -14.81
N GLN A 80 3.77 -6.39 -14.05
CA GLN A 80 3.29 -7.48 -13.17
C GLN A 80 2.28 -6.97 -12.15
N PHE A 81 2.52 -5.79 -11.59
CA PHE A 81 1.59 -5.13 -10.68
C PHE A 81 0.26 -4.79 -11.38
N ALA A 82 0.31 -4.17 -12.56
CA ALA A 82 -0.89 -3.83 -13.32
C ALA A 82 -1.71 -5.08 -13.69
N ARG A 83 -1.05 -6.15 -14.13
CA ARG A 83 -1.69 -7.45 -14.41
C ARG A 83 -2.45 -7.98 -13.20
N ARG A 84 -1.84 -7.91 -12.00
CA ARG A 84 -2.46 -8.35 -10.75
C ARG A 84 -3.69 -7.50 -10.40
N VAL A 85 -3.59 -6.17 -10.49
CA VAL A 85 -4.72 -5.27 -10.21
C VAL A 85 -5.91 -5.60 -11.11
N VAL A 86 -5.67 -5.78 -12.41
CA VAL A 86 -6.73 -6.13 -13.37
C VAL A 86 -7.35 -7.50 -13.05
N MET A 87 -6.53 -8.49 -12.71
CA MET A 87 -7.02 -9.83 -12.33
C MET A 87 -7.93 -9.76 -11.10
N LEU A 88 -7.49 -9.12 -10.01
CA LEU A 88 -8.26 -9.02 -8.78
C LEU A 88 -9.59 -8.27 -8.99
N ASN A 89 -9.58 -7.21 -9.81
CA ASN A 89 -10.79 -6.47 -10.15
C ASN A 89 -11.80 -7.35 -10.90
N LYS A 90 -11.33 -8.21 -11.80
CA LYS A 90 -12.19 -9.16 -12.53
C LYS A 90 -12.80 -10.20 -11.60
N GLU A 91 -12.00 -10.78 -10.70
CA GLU A 91 -12.47 -11.75 -9.72
C GLU A 91 -13.54 -11.14 -8.80
N MET A 92 -13.29 -9.93 -8.29
CA MET A 92 -14.25 -9.20 -7.47
C MET A 92 -15.55 -8.92 -8.23
N ALA A 93 -15.46 -8.39 -9.46
CA ALA A 93 -16.64 -8.10 -10.28
C ALA A 93 -17.44 -9.37 -10.61
N HIS A 94 -16.75 -10.49 -10.85
CA HIS A 94 -17.41 -11.78 -11.05
C HIS A 94 -18.13 -12.25 -9.78
N GLY A 95 -17.48 -12.15 -8.61
CA GLY A 95 -18.10 -12.51 -7.33
C GLY A 95 -19.36 -11.71 -7.03
N ILE A 96 -19.36 -10.40 -7.32
CA ILE A 96 -20.55 -9.55 -7.17
C ILE A 96 -21.69 -10.05 -8.06
N ARG A 97 -21.42 -10.33 -9.35
CA ARG A 97 -22.46 -10.81 -10.29
C ARG A 97 -23.07 -12.13 -9.84
N VAL A 98 -22.23 -13.10 -9.46
CA VAL A 98 -22.71 -14.42 -8.99
C VAL A 98 -23.56 -14.26 -7.72
N TRP A 99 -23.17 -13.37 -6.81
CA TRP A 99 -23.95 -13.09 -5.61
C TRP A 99 -25.30 -12.44 -5.93
N GLU A 100 -25.33 -11.43 -6.80
CA GLU A 100 -26.55 -10.76 -7.26
C GLU A 100 -27.50 -11.75 -7.94
N GLU A 101 -26.99 -12.58 -8.85
CA GLU A 101 -27.76 -13.62 -9.53
C GLU A 101 -28.37 -14.61 -8.54
N ALA A 102 -27.60 -15.07 -7.55
CA ALA A 102 -28.09 -15.98 -6.51
C ALA A 102 -29.19 -15.34 -5.64
N GLN A 103 -29.06 -14.04 -5.31
CA GLN A 103 -30.09 -13.29 -4.59
C GLN A 103 -31.37 -13.22 -5.43
N HIS A 104 -31.26 -12.84 -6.71
CA HIS A 104 -32.39 -12.77 -7.63
C HIS A 104 -33.09 -14.12 -7.79
N GLN A 105 -32.33 -15.21 -7.92
CA GLN A 105 -32.88 -16.57 -8.00
C GLN A 105 -33.62 -16.96 -6.72
N THR A 106 -33.07 -16.63 -5.55
CA THR A 106 -33.72 -16.91 -4.26
C THR A 106 -35.05 -16.18 -4.14
N ILE A 107 -35.10 -14.90 -4.51
CA ILE A 107 -36.34 -14.11 -4.52
C ILE A 107 -37.34 -14.70 -5.52
N ALA A 108 -36.90 -15.01 -6.75
CA ALA A 108 -37.75 -15.59 -7.78
C ALA A 108 -38.35 -16.94 -7.34
N GLN A 109 -37.57 -17.82 -6.72
CA GLN A 109 -38.04 -19.10 -6.19
C GLN A 109 -39.04 -18.91 -5.04
N GLN A 110 -38.82 -17.93 -4.16
CA GLN A 110 -39.77 -17.61 -3.10
C GLN A 110 -41.09 -17.08 -3.67
N GLU A 111 -41.02 -16.21 -4.68
CA GLU A 111 -42.20 -15.72 -5.40
C GLU A 111 -42.94 -16.85 -6.12
N GLU A 112 -42.23 -17.72 -6.83
CA GLU A 112 -42.80 -18.88 -7.52
C GLU A 112 -43.49 -19.80 -6.52
N THR A 113 -42.81 -20.15 -5.42
CA THR A 113 -43.39 -20.90 -4.31
C THR A 113 -44.65 -20.21 -3.77
N ARG A 114 -44.63 -18.88 -3.60
CA ARG A 114 -45.78 -18.10 -3.12
C ARG A 114 -46.95 -18.11 -4.11
N ARG A 115 -46.68 -18.02 -5.42
CA ARG A 115 -47.69 -18.08 -6.49
C ARG A 115 -48.35 -19.46 -6.57
N HIS A 116 -47.56 -20.53 -6.37
CA HIS A 116 -48.06 -21.90 -6.39
C HIS A 116 -48.67 -22.38 -5.06
N ARG A 117 -48.61 -21.58 -3.99
CA ARG A 117 -49.29 -21.91 -2.73
C ARG A 117 -50.80 -21.92 -2.93
N LEU A 118 -51.43 -22.97 -2.43
CA LEU A 118 -52.89 -23.06 -2.34
C LEU A 118 -53.43 -21.96 -1.42
N LYS A 119 -54.67 -21.52 -1.69
CA LYS A 119 -55.38 -20.59 -0.81
C LYS A 119 -55.49 -21.20 0.59
N GLU A 120 -55.15 -20.40 1.59
CA GLU A 120 -55.30 -20.78 2.99
C GLU A 120 -56.80 -21.02 3.31
N LYS A 121 -57.11 -22.14 3.99
CA LYS A 121 -58.47 -22.54 4.35
C LYS A 121 -58.67 -22.55 5.87
N GLY A 122 -59.93 -22.57 6.31
CA GLY A 122 -60.31 -22.82 7.70
C GLY A 122 -60.27 -21.58 8.59
N ALA A 123 -59.09 -21.13 9.02
CA ALA A 123 -58.97 -20.06 10.03
C ALA A 123 -59.42 -18.68 9.51
N ILE A 124 -59.19 -18.40 8.23
CA ILE A 124 -59.57 -17.12 7.59
C ILE A 124 -61.09 -17.03 7.40
N LEU A 125 -61.76 -18.13 7.08
CA LEU A 125 -63.22 -18.17 6.93
C LEU A 125 -63.91 -17.92 8.27
N ARG A 126 -63.45 -18.56 9.36
CA ARG A 126 -63.99 -18.39 10.72
C ARG A 126 -63.91 -16.96 11.28
N ARG A 127 -63.03 -16.11 10.75
CA ARG A 127 -62.90 -14.70 11.16
C ARG A 127 -63.90 -13.79 10.44
N LYS A 128 -64.24 -14.08 9.18
CA LYS A 128 -65.25 -13.34 8.41
C LYS A 128 -66.67 -13.55 8.92
N ASP A 129 -66.95 -14.72 9.50
CA ASP A 129 -68.30 -15.05 10.01
C ASP A 129 -68.64 -14.34 11.35
N LYS A 130 -67.70 -13.58 11.94
CA LYS A 130 -67.87 -12.90 13.25
C LYS A 130 -67.97 -11.37 13.14
N GLU A 131 -67.77 -10.80 11.95
CA GLU A 131 -68.02 -9.39 11.62
C GLU A 131 -69.41 -9.23 11.02
#